data_AF-A0A7Y9BKA0-F1
#
_entry.id   AF-A0A7Y9BKA0-F1
#
_cell.length_a   1.000
_cell.length_b   1.000
_cell.length_c   1.000
_cell.angle_alpha   90.00
_cell.angle_beta   90.00
_cell.angle_gamma   90.00
#
_symmetry.space_group_name_H-M   'P 1'
#
loop_
_entity.id
_entity.type
_entity.pdbx_description
1 polymer ?
#
loop_
_entity_poly.entity_id
_entity_poly.type
_entity_poly.pdbx_seq_one_letter_code
_entity_poly.pdbx_strand_id
1 'polypeptide(L)'
;MPVGEPSMRDVAVKERWFCPWCYAWTEFGYDPREVSRPQYGYIPWERAESQQLPEGVTHVYDVAYAYSADGFGATLCGLAHEGLTASAYLWMSEWPSACEACKEAVAVIDERWPLHMRNGNRVSPAPPPGSDWPPF
;
A
#
# COMPACT_ATOMS: atom_id res chain seq x y z
N MET A 1 -23.53 -31.96 -25.06
CA MET A 1 -23.50 -30.76 -24.20
C MET A 1 -22.37 -29.88 -24.70
N PRO A 2 -22.63 -28.66 -25.21
CA PRO A 2 -21.53 -27.77 -25.54
C PRO A 2 -20.88 -27.33 -24.22
N VAL A 3 -19.55 -27.43 -24.15
CA VAL A 3 -18.75 -26.79 -23.11
C VAL A 3 -18.93 -25.30 -23.35
N GLY A 4 -19.55 -24.58 -22.41
CA GLY A 4 -19.69 -23.14 -22.50
C GLY A 4 -18.30 -22.51 -22.57
N GLU A 5 -18.04 -21.74 -23.62
CA GLU A 5 -16.88 -20.85 -23.67
C GLU A 5 -16.91 -19.93 -22.43
N PRO A 6 -15.78 -19.76 -21.72
CA PRO A 6 -15.72 -18.84 -20.60
C PRO A 6 -16.13 -17.47 -21.12
N SER A 7 -17.14 -16.87 -20.47
CA SER A 7 -17.62 -15.56 -20.86
C SER A 7 -16.47 -14.58 -20.64
N MET A 8 -16.15 -13.77 -21.64
CA MET A 8 -15.12 -12.71 -21.61
C MET A 8 -15.49 -11.53 -20.65
N ARG A 9 -16.16 -11.84 -19.55
CA ARG A 9 -16.41 -11.03 -18.35
C ARG A 9 -15.79 -11.69 -17.10
N ASP A 10 -14.91 -12.67 -17.31
CA ASP A 10 -14.26 -13.40 -16.24
C ASP A 10 -13.14 -12.53 -15.63
N VAL A 11 -13.54 -11.87 -14.54
CA VAL A 11 -12.73 -11.31 -13.45
C VAL A 11 -11.62 -10.37 -13.91
N ALA A 12 -11.85 -9.07 -13.74
CA ALA A 12 -10.76 -8.11 -13.61
C ALA A 12 -9.92 -8.52 -12.39
N VAL A 13 -8.93 -9.38 -12.62
CA VAL A 13 -7.91 -9.71 -11.62
C VAL A 13 -7.16 -8.42 -11.39
N LYS A 14 -7.51 -7.72 -10.31
CA LYS A 14 -6.74 -6.58 -9.80
C LYS A 14 -5.73 -7.12 -8.81
N GLU A 15 -4.57 -7.51 -9.32
CA GLU A 15 -3.44 -7.81 -8.45
C GLU A 15 -2.79 -6.50 -8.01
N ARG A 16 -2.60 -6.30 -6.71
CA ARG A 16 -1.87 -5.14 -6.20
C ARG A 16 -0.43 -5.54 -5.90
N TRP A 17 0.51 -4.82 -6.49
CA TRP A 17 1.94 -5.03 -6.34
C TRP A 17 2.55 -3.88 -5.55
N PHE A 18 3.40 -4.21 -4.58
CA PHE A 18 4.14 -3.24 -3.78
C PHE A 18 5.65 -3.40 -4.04
N CYS A 19 6.35 -2.28 -4.19
CA CYS A 19 7.80 -2.27 -4.14
C CYS A 19 8.23 -2.27 -2.66
N PRO A 20 8.86 -3.34 -2.13
CA PRO A 20 9.26 -3.40 -0.73
C PRO A 20 10.38 -2.40 -0.37
N TRP A 21 11.04 -1.82 -1.39
CA TRP A 21 12.11 -0.85 -1.17
C TRP A 21 11.57 0.58 -1.00
N CYS A 22 10.72 1.06 -1.90
CA CYS A 22 10.20 2.43 -1.85
C CYS A 22 8.72 2.54 -1.45
N TYR A 23 8.03 1.43 -1.19
CA TYR A 23 6.59 1.39 -0.86
C TYR A 23 5.67 2.00 -1.93
N ALA A 24 6.20 2.19 -3.14
CA ALA A 24 5.41 2.54 -4.30
C ALA A 24 4.56 1.32 -4.68
N TRP A 25 3.28 1.54 -4.96
CA TRP A 25 2.36 0.46 -5.29
C TRP A 25 1.80 0.63 -6.69
N THR A 26 1.33 -0.46 -7.28
CA THR A 26 0.58 -0.42 -8.52
C THR A 26 -0.48 -1.51 -8.56
N GLU A 27 -1.54 -1.27 -9.32
CA GLU A 27 -2.58 -2.27 -9.62
C GLU A 27 -2.33 -2.82 -11.02
N PHE A 28 -2.18 -4.13 -11.12
CA PHE A 28 -2.19 -4.85 -12.37
C PHE A 28 -3.60 -5.36 -12.62
N GLY A 29 -4.31 -4.70 -13.52
CA GLY A 29 -5.53 -5.16 -14.15
C GLY A 29 -5.40 -4.83 -15.63
N TYR A 30 -5.29 -5.85 -16.47
CA TYR A 30 -4.89 -5.66 -17.87
C TYR A 30 -6.05 -6.03 -18.80
N ASP A 31 -6.42 -5.10 -19.71
CA ASP A 31 -6.98 -5.49 -21.01
C ASP A 31 -5.80 -6.05 -21.83
N PRO A 32 -5.85 -7.31 -22.34
CA PRO A 32 -4.82 -7.95 -23.16
C PRO A 32 -4.22 -7.09 -24.29
N ARG A 33 -4.86 -6.01 -24.69
CA ARG A 33 -4.49 -5.13 -25.80
C ARG A 33 -3.72 -3.87 -25.40
N GLU A 34 -3.63 -3.52 -24.12
CA GLU A 34 -3.07 -2.24 -23.68
C GLU A 34 -1.76 -2.36 -22.93
N VAL A 35 -0.60 -2.16 -23.57
CA VAL A 35 0.68 -2.12 -22.84
C VAL A 35 0.73 -0.89 -21.91
N SER A 36 0.23 -1.03 -20.68
CA SER A 36 0.31 0.02 -19.67
C SER A 36 1.66 -0.10 -18.93
N ARG A 37 2.37 1.02 -18.81
CA ARG A 37 3.47 1.14 -17.85
C ARG A 37 2.82 1.55 -16.53
N PRO A 38 2.75 0.66 -15.52
CA PRO A 38 2.01 0.98 -14.32
C PRO A 38 2.62 2.21 -13.68
N GLN A 39 1.83 3.27 -13.53
CA GLN A 39 2.26 4.43 -12.77
C GLN A 39 2.18 4.04 -11.30
N TYR A 40 3.24 4.32 -10.54
CA TYR A 40 3.24 3.97 -9.12
C TYR A 40 2.47 5.02 -8.31
N GLY A 41 1.52 4.57 -7.49
CA GLY A 41 0.79 5.39 -6.55
C GLY A 41 1.46 5.48 -5.18
N TYR A 42 0.96 6.40 -4.36
CA TYR A 42 1.28 6.50 -2.94
C TYR A 42 0.05 6.09 -2.11
N ILE A 43 0.27 5.38 -1.00
CA ILE A 43 -0.76 5.13 0.02
C ILE A 43 -0.33 5.90 1.27
N PRO A 44 -1.20 6.75 1.84
CA PRO A 44 -0.97 7.34 3.15
C PRO A 44 -0.66 6.27 4.21
N TRP A 45 0.20 6.60 5.17
CA TRP A 45 0.51 5.68 6.26
C TRP A 45 -0.72 5.44 7.13
N GLU A 46 -1.14 4.18 7.25
CA GLU A 46 -2.23 3.76 8.11
C GLU A 46 -1.70 3.46 9.51
N ARG A 47 -2.50 3.76 10.54
CA ARG A 47 -2.15 3.38 11.91
C ARG A 47 -2.38 1.89 12.11
N ALA A 48 -1.44 1.21 12.77
CA ALA A 48 -1.65 -0.17 13.17
C ALA A 48 -2.58 -0.26 14.39
N GLU A 49 -3.48 -1.25 14.38
CA GLU A 49 -4.40 -1.56 15.47
C GLU A 49 -4.29 -3.01 15.90
N SER A 50 -4.25 -3.22 17.22
CA SER A 50 -4.29 -4.52 17.88
C SER A 50 -4.31 -4.33 19.39
N GLN A 51 -4.90 -5.28 20.12
CA GLN A 51 -4.84 -5.34 21.59
C GLN A 51 -3.45 -5.68 22.14
N GLN A 52 -2.56 -6.22 21.30
CA GLN A 52 -1.20 -6.62 21.67
C GLN A 52 -0.18 -5.49 21.45
N LEU A 53 -0.58 -4.36 20.85
CA LEU A 53 0.30 -3.21 20.68
C LEU A 53 0.51 -2.47 22.00
N PRO A 54 1.70 -1.90 22.24
CA PRO A 54 1.96 -1.07 23.41
C PRO A 54 0.98 0.11 23.50
N GLU A 55 0.38 0.31 24.68
CA GLU A 55 -0.49 1.45 24.92
C GLU A 55 0.30 2.77 24.88
N GLY A 56 -0.34 3.84 24.40
CA GLY A 56 0.24 5.19 24.36
C GLY A 56 1.24 5.42 23.22
N VAL A 57 1.57 4.40 22.43
CA VAL A 57 2.42 4.50 21.24
C VAL A 57 1.63 4.11 20.00
N THR A 58 1.72 4.92 18.94
CA THR A 58 1.07 4.68 17.66
C THR A 58 2.09 4.21 16.65
N HIS A 59 1.84 3.03 16.09
CA HIS A 59 2.70 2.39 15.09
C HIS A 59 2.10 2.54 13.69
N VAL A 60 2.96 2.54 12.68
CA VAL A 60 2.55 2.48 11.27
C VAL A 60 2.30 1.02 10.90
N TYR A 61 1.18 0.77 10.23
CA TYR A 61 0.90 -0.53 9.63
C TYR A 61 1.73 -0.70 8.35
N ASP A 62 2.45 -1.82 8.26
CA ASP A 62 3.17 -2.20 7.05
C ASP A 62 2.21 -2.86 6.06
N VAL A 63 1.63 -2.01 5.21
CA VAL A 63 0.73 -2.45 4.15
C VAL A 63 1.43 -3.42 3.19
N ALA A 64 2.71 -3.21 2.86
CA ALA A 64 3.42 -4.06 1.92
C ALA A 64 3.65 -5.47 2.49
N TYR A 65 3.98 -5.58 3.78
CA TYR A 65 4.14 -6.87 4.47
C TYR A 65 2.84 -7.66 4.53
N ALA A 66 1.68 -6.99 4.65
CA ALA A 66 0.38 -7.65 4.67
C ALA A 66 0.05 -8.42 3.38
N TYR A 67 0.69 -8.08 2.26
CA TYR A 67 0.58 -8.82 0.99
C TYR A 67 1.69 -9.87 0.80
N SER A 68 2.51 -10.13 1.83
CA SER A 68 3.51 -11.19 1.81
C SER A 68 2.89 -12.57 2.07
N ALA A 69 3.65 -13.64 1.79
CA ALA A 69 3.18 -15.03 1.88
C ALA A 69 2.70 -15.46 3.29
N ASP A 70 3.11 -14.75 4.34
CA ASP A 70 2.75 -15.08 5.72
C ASP A 70 1.33 -14.63 6.11
N GLY A 71 0.74 -13.67 5.38
CA GLY A 71 -0.67 -13.27 5.54
C GLY A 71 -1.04 -12.56 6.85
N PHE A 72 -0.08 -12.30 7.75
CA PHE A 72 -0.29 -11.55 8.99
C PHE A 72 0.19 -10.11 8.84
N GLY A 73 -0.50 -9.17 9.49
CA GLY A 73 -0.09 -7.78 9.53
C GLY A 73 1.22 -7.59 10.31
N ALA A 74 2.03 -6.64 9.86
CA ALA A 74 3.22 -6.17 10.57
C ALA A 74 3.19 -4.65 10.72
N THR A 75 3.98 -4.11 11.64
CA THR A 75 4.29 -2.68 11.72
C THR A 75 5.61 -2.38 11.04
N LEU A 76 5.84 -1.14 10.59
CA LEU A 76 7.11 -0.76 9.98
C LEU A 76 8.33 -0.91 10.92
N CYS A 77 8.11 -0.90 12.23
CA CYS A 77 9.18 -1.13 13.21
C CYS A 77 9.40 -2.62 13.52
N GLY A 78 8.73 -3.54 12.82
CA GLY A 78 8.99 -4.98 12.89
C GLY A 78 8.15 -5.75 13.93
N LEU A 79 7.10 -5.15 14.50
CA LEU A 79 6.15 -5.91 15.32
C LEU A 79 5.19 -6.66 14.41
N ALA A 80 5.12 -7.98 14.52
CA ALA A 80 4.23 -8.82 13.74
C ALA A 80 3.54 -9.84 14.65
N HIS A 81 2.23 -9.97 14.52
CA HIS A 81 1.43 -10.98 15.21
C HIS A 81 0.06 -11.13 14.53
N GLU A 82 -0.64 -12.22 14.84
CA GLU A 82 -2.01 -12.43 14.35
C GLU A 82 -2.95 -11.34 14.92
N GLY A 83 -3.83 -10.78 14.09
CA GLY A 83 -4.79 -9.75 14.50
C GLY A 83 -4.27 -8.30 14.45
N LEU A 84 -3.06 -8.06 13.93
CA LEU A 84 -2.63 -6.71 13.57
C LEU A 84 -3.33 -6.25 12.29
N THR A 85 -4.02 -5.12 12.34
CA THR A 85 -4.78 -4.58 11.18
C THR A 85 -4.46 -3.11 10.92
N ALA A 86 -4.73 -2.67 9.70
CA ALA A 86 -4.75 -1.24 9.37
C ALA A 86 -6.01 -0.57 9.96
N SER A 87 -5.81 0.58 10.59
CA SER A 87 -6.88 1.47 11.06
C SER A 87 -7.47 2.26 9.91
N ALA A 88 -8.75 2.63 10.02
CA ALA A 88 -9.35 3.66 9.18
C ALA A 88 -8.74 5.06 9.42
N TYR A 89 -7.99 5.25 10.51
CA TYR A 89 -7.29 6.49 10.82
C TYR A 89 -5.85 6.46 10.32
N LEU A 90 -5.45 7.53 9.64
CA LEU A 90 -4.08 7.71 9.19
C LEU A 90 -3.13 7.91 10.36
N TRP A 91 -1.92 7.38 10.23
CA TRP A 91 -0.81 7.68 11.11
C TRP A 91 -0.05 8.91 10.63
N MET A 92 0.45 9.73 11.56
CA MET A 92 1.28 10.89 11.24
C MET A 92 2.58 10.87 12.04
N SER A 93 3.70 11.18 11.38
CA SER A 93 5.03 11.29 12.01
C SER A 93 5.08 12.38 13.08
N GLU A 94 4.27 13.42 12.93
CA GLU A 94 4.26 14.58 13.82
C GLU A 94 3.55 14.33 15.15
N TRP A 95 2.89 13.19 15.32
CA TRP A 95 2.21 12.88 16.57
C TRP A 95 3.19 12.68 17.73
N PRO A 96 2.92 13.25 18.91
CA PRO A 96 3.75 12.99 20.10
C PRO A 96 3.80 11.51 20.49
N SER A 97 2.75 10.76 20.18
CA SER A 97 2.64 9.33 20.43
C SER A 97 3.19 8.47 19.28
N ALA A 98 3.69 9.04 18.18
CA ALA A 98 4.20 8.24 17.08
C ALA A 98 5.49 7.50 17.47
N CYS A 99 5.54 6.21 17.18
CA CYS A 99 6.71 5.37 17.42
C CYS A 99 7.93 5.92 16.66
N GLU A 100 9.02 6.22 17.37
CA GLU A 100 10.25 6.78 16.77
C GLU A 100 10.84 5.88 15.67
N ALA A 101 10.88 4.56 15.89
CA ALA A 101 11.36 3.62 14.87
C ALA A 101 10.47 3.63 13.60
N CYS A 102 9.15 3.84 13.74
CA CYS A 102 8.29 4.02 12.58
C CYS A 102 8.57 5.34 11.86
N LYS A 103 8.85 6.43 12.60
CA LYS A 103 9.23 7.73 11.99
C LYS A 103 10.50 7.61 11.16
N GLU A 104 11.53 6.97 11.71
CA GLU A 104 12.80 6.72 11.02
C GLU A 104 12.58 5.86 9.76
N ALA A 105 11.81 4.78 9.87
CA ALA A 105 11.50 3.92 8.72
C ALA A 105 10.78 4.70 7.60
N VAL A 106 9.76 5.48 7.95
CA VAL A 106 9.04 6.33 6.99
C VAL A 106 9.96 7.36 6.35
N ALA A 107 10.84 8.01 7.11
CA ALA A 107 11.80 8.97 6.58
C ALA A 107 12.78 8.31 5.59
N VAL A 108 13.32 7.14 5.92
CA VAL A 108 14.19 6.37 5.02
C VAL A 108 13.44 5.96 3.76
N ILE A 109 12.18 5.57 3.86
CA ILE A 109 11.34 5.26 2.70
C ILE A 109 11.14 6.53 1.86
N ASP A 110 10.89 7.69 2.48
CA ASP A 110 10.76 8.97 1.80
C ASP A 110 12.01 9.37 1.01
N GLU A 111 13.19 9.20 1.60
CA GLU A 111 14.46 9.46 0.93
C GLU A 111 14.71 8.60 -0.31
N ARG A 112 14.08 7.43 -0.41
CA ARG A 112 14.20 6.56 -1.60
C ARG A 112 13.38 7.06 -2.79
N TRP A 113 12.43 7.96 -2.57
CA TRP A 113 11.68 8.58 -3.67
C TRP A 113 12.52 9.65 -4.39
N PRO A 114 12.23 9.92 -5.67
CA PRO A 114 12.75 11.09 -6.36
C PRO A 114 12.54 12.37 -5.55
N LEU A 115 13.53 13.28 -5.58
CA LEU A 115 13.55 14.51 -4.76
C LEU A 115 12.24 15.32 -4.79
N HIS A 116 11.61 15.43 -5.96
CA HIS A 116 10.38 16.20 -6.15
C HIS A 116 9.13 15.53 -5.57
N MET A 117 9.20 14.26 -5.14
CA MET A 117 8.10 13.50 -4.52
C MET A 117 8.30 13.27 -3.01
N ARG A 118 9.37 13.80 -2.41
CA ARG A 118 9.67 13.68 -0.97
C ARG A 118 8.82 14.63 -0.12
N ASN A 119 8.82 14.45 1.20
CA ASN A 119 8.24 15.37 2.18
C ASN A 119 6.75 15.70 1.91
N GLY A 120 5.95 14.69 1.60
CA GLY A 120 4.51 14.87 1.37
C GLY A 120 4.14 15.39 -0.03
N ASN A 121 5.12 15.59 -0.93
CA ASN A 121 4.86 15.97 -2.33
C ASN A 121 4.42 14.80 -3.22
N ARG A 122 4.04 13.66 -2.63
CA ARG A 122 3.57 12.50 -3.38
C ARG A 122 2.16 12.75 -3.88
N VAL A 123 1.99 12.64 -5.20
CA VAL A 123 0.69 12.73 -5.86
C VAL A 123 0.44 11.41 -6.57
N SER A 124 -0.70 10.78 -6.31
CA SER A 124 -1.11 9.63 -7.09
C SER A 124 -1.36 10.09 -8.53
N PRO A 125 -0.67 9.50 -9.52
CA PRO A 125 -0.83 9.92 -10.90
C PRO A 125 -2.26 9.74 -11.38
N ALA A 126 -2.74 10.67 -12.20
CA ALA A 126 -4.02 10.53 -12.88
C ALA A 126 -3.99 9.30 -13.80
N PRO A 127 -5.04 8.47 -13.81
CA PRO A 127 -5.13 7.39 -14.78
C PRO A 127 -5.09 7.98 -16.22
N PRO A 128 -4.45 7.28 -17.18
CA PRO A 128 -4.41 7.74 -18.57
C PRO A 128 -5.82 8.02 -19.11
N PRO A 129 -5.99 9.05 -19.98
CA PRO A 129 -7.29 9.32 -20.60
C PRO A 129 -7.83 8.10 -21.34
N GLY A 130 -9.07 7.70 -21.04
CA GLY A 130 -9.72 6.54 -21.66
C GLY A 130 -9.50 5.21 -20.94
N SER A 131 -8.77 5.20 -19.82
CA SER A 131 -8.60 3.99 -19.00
C SER A 131 -9.74 3.84 -17.99
N ASP A 132 -10.26 2.61 -17.80
CA ASP A 132 -11.30 2.27 -16.82
C ASP A 132 -10.76 2.13 -15.39
N TRP A 133 -9.63 2.79 -15.09
CA TRP A 133 -9.04 2.78 -13.77
C TRP A 133 -9.94 3.60 -12.85
N PRO A 134 -10.25 3.11 -11.63
CA PRO A 134 -11.08 3.89 -10.72
C PRO A 134 -10.41 5.24 -10.45
N PRO A 135 -11.16 6.34 -10.45
CA PRO A 135 -10.67 7.59 -9.89
C PRO A 135 -10.40 7.33 -8.41
N PHE A 136 -9.20 7.63 -7.97
CA PHE A 136 -8.72 7.57 -6.58
C PHE A 136 -9.74 8.07 -5.57
#